data_AF-M0NFL7-F1
#
_entry.id   AF-M0NFL7-F1
#
_cell.length_a   1.000
_cell.length_b   1.000
_cell.length_c   1.000
_cell.angle_alpha   90.00
_cell.angle_beta   90.00
_cell.angle_gamma   90.00
#
_symmetry.space_group_name_H-M   'P 1'
#
loop_
_entity.id
_entity.type
_entity.pdbx_description
1 polymer ?
#
loop_
_entity_poly.entity_id
_entity_poly.type
_entity_poly.pdbx_seq_one_letter_code
_entity_poly.pdbx_strand_id
1 'polypeptide(L)'
;MDYPILQFLADLDGYWIKPASMCLNLPYGRQAVASHCATLAEHGLVERHEDVAAYRIVEKGRAYLRNELSVEDLQETSGENNCK
;
A
#
# COMPACT_ATOMS: atom_id res chain seq x y z
N MET A 1 -9.51 3.13 4.54
CA MET A 1 -8.05 3.10 4.35
C MET A 1 -7.51 1.81 4.93
N ASP A 2 -6.68 1.11 4.16
CA ASP A 2 -6.27 -0.28 4.38
C ASP A 2 -5.07 -0.42 5.31
N TYR A 3 -5.18 0.22 6.47
CA TYR A 3 -4.15 0.21 7.52
C TYR A 3 -3.63 -1.20 7.87
N PRO A 4 -4.44 -2.27 7.94
CA PRO A 4 -3.92 -3.59 8.29
C PRO A 4 -2.95 -4.17 7.25
N ILE A 5 -3.12 -3.85 5.96
CA ILE A 5 -2.22 -4.34 4.90
C ILE A 5 -0.89 -3.58 4.96
N LEU A 6 -0.95 -2.25 5.08
CA LEU A 6 0.25 -1.42 5.16
C LEU A 6 1.05 -1.72 6.43
N GLN A 7 0.38 -1.90 7.57
CA GLN A 7 1.01 -2.32 8.83
C GLN A 7 1.66 -3.69 8.70
N PHE A 8 0.97 -4.68 8.10
CA PHE A 8 1.52 -6.00 7.89
C PHE A 8 2.82 -5.97 7.07
N LEU A 9 2.86 -5.15 6.01
CA LEU A 9 4.08 -4.98 5.22
C LEU A 9 5.20 -4.24 6.00
N ALA A 10 4.84 -3.31 6.89
CA ALA A 10 5.77 -2.61 7.77
C ALA A 10 6.47 -3.55 8.76
N ASP A 11 5.70 -4.46 9.36
CA ASP A 11 6.17 -5.43 10.34
C ASP A 11 7.14 -6.46 9.73
N LEU A 12 7.04 -6.69 8.42
CA LEU A 12 7.94 -7.55 7.65
C LEU A 12 9.18 -6.82 7.12
N ASP A 13 9.47 -5.64 7.64
CA ASP A 13 10.72 -4.89 7.45
C ASP A 13 11.32 -4.90 6.03
N GLY A 14 10.49 -4.71 5.00
CA GLY A 14 10.97 -4.62 3.62
C GLY A 14 11.14 -5.95 2.88
N TYR A 15 10.50 -7.03 3.32
CA TYR A 15 10.37 -8.23 2.49
C TYR A 15 9.31 -8.07 1.39
N TRP A 16 9.55 -8.74 0.25
CA TRP A 16 8.57 -8.85 -0.84
C TRP A 16 7.54 -9.93 -0.53
N ILE A 17 6.26 -9.56 -0.50
CA ILE A 17 5.19 -10.51 -0.17
C ILE A 17 4.09 -10.47 -1.22
N LYS A 18 3.63 -11.66 -1.64
CA LYS A 18 2.51 -11.81 -2.56
C LYS A 18 1.17 -11.59 -1.82
N PRO A 19 0.14 -10.99 -2.45
CA PRO A 19 -1.20 -10.90 -1.87
C PRO A 19 -1.78 -12.25 -1.42
N ALA A 20 -1.45 -13.32 -2.15
CA ALA A 20 -1.84 -14.68 -1.79
C ALA A 20 -1.27 -15.17 -0.45
N SER A 21 -0.11 -14.67 -0.04
CA SER A 21 0.52 -14.99 1.25
C SER A 21 0.00 -14.06 2.34
N MET A 22 -0.19 -12.78 2.03
CA MET A 22 -0.75 -11.79 2.97
C MET A 22 -2.16 -12.15 3.43
N CYS A 23 -3.04 -12.59 2.52
CA CYS A 23 -4.44 -12.90 2.86
C CYS A 23 -4.61 -14.07 3.83
N LEU A 24 -3.57 -14.89 4.05
CA LEU A 24 -3.60 -15.96 5.05
C LEU A 24 -3.53 -15.41 6.49
N ASN A 25 -3.05 -14.18 6.65
CA ASN A 25 -2.81 -13.55 7.95
C ASN A 25 -3.72 -12.34 8.19
N LEU A 26 -4.60 -12.04 7.23
CA LEU A 26 -5.48 -10.87 7.24
C LEU A 26 -6.94 -11.31 7.10
N PRO A 27 -7.90 -10.54 7.62
CA PRO A 27 -9.33 -10.84 7.50
C PRO A 27 -9.90 -10.59 6.09
N TYR A 28 -9.05 -10.47 5.08
CA TYR A 28 -9.41 -10.11 3.71
C TYR A 28 -9.13 -11.26 2.75
N GLY A 29 -10.02 -11.45 1.76
CA GLY A 29 -9.77 -12.36 0.66
C GLY A 29 -8.64 -11.86 -0.26
N ARG A 30 -8.03 -12.78 -1.02
CA ARG A 30 -6.90 -12.48 -1.93
C ARG A 30 -7.17 -11.32 -2.90
N GLN A 31 -8.37 -11.25 -3.49
CA GLN A 31 -8.73 -10.18 -4.43
C GLN A 31 -8.76 -8.81 -3.75
N ALA A 32 -9.34 -8.73 -2.55
CA ALA A 32 -9.36 -7.50 -1.77
C ALA A 32 -7.93 -7.06 -1.41
N VAL A 33 -7.10 -7.98 -0.91
CA VAL A 33 -5.69 -7.67 -0.61
C VAL A 33 -4.94 -7.15 -1.85
N ALA A 34 -5.11 -7.79 -3.01
CA ALA A 34 -4.45 -7.37 -4.24
C ALA A 34 -4.91 -5.98 -4.69
N SER A 35 -6.23 -5.70 -4.64
CA SER A 35 -6.79 -4.39 -4.98
C SER A 35 -6.23 -3.30 -4.07
N HIS A 36 -6.20 -3.55 -2.76
CA HIS A 36 -5.72 -2.58 -1.79
C HIS A 36 -4.20 -2.33 -1.96
N CYS A 37 -3.42 -3.38 -2.23
CA CYS A 37 -1.99 -3.22 -2.53
C CYS A 37 -1.75 -2.38 -3.79
N ALA A 38 -2.59 -2.52 -4.82
CA ALA A 38 -2.51 -1.69 -6.02
C ALA A 38 -2.79 -0.22 -5.69
N THR A 39 -3.85 0.08 -4.95
CA THR A 39 -4.16 1.45 -4.50
C THR A 39 -3.03 2.03 -3.64
N LEU A 40 -2.49 1.27 -2.68
CA LEU A 40 -1.34 1.72 -1.89
C LEU A 40 -0.11 2.02 -2.77
N ALA A 41 0.10 1.26 -3.84
CA ALA A 41 1.19 1.50 -4.78
C ALA A 41 0.96 2.75 -5.64
N GLU A 42 -0.29 3.00 -6.05
CA GLU A 42 -0.68 4.24 -6.74
C GLU A 42 -0.42 5.48 -5.88
N HIS A 43 -0.60 5.38 -4.57
CA HIS A 43 -0.25 6.45 -3.61
C HIS A 43 1.26 6.48 -3.24
N GLY A 44 2.07 5.56 -3.77
CA GLY A 44 3.51 5.47 -3.48
C GLY A 44 3.82 5.05 -2.03
N LEU A 45 2.88 4.41 -1.33
CA LEU A 45 3.07 3.94 0.05
C LEU A 45 3.72 2.54 0.09
N VAL A 46 3.60 1.80 -1.00
CA VAL A 46 4.27 0.53 -1.24
C VAL A 46 4.79 0.52 -2.66
N GLU A 47 5.73 -0.36 -2.95
CA GLU A 47 6.17 -0.63 -4.32
C GLU A 47 5.73 -2.03 -4.73
N ARG A 48 5.50 -2.21 -6.03
CA ARG A 48 5.20 -3.51 -6.65
C ARG A 48 6.46 -4.02 -7.33
N HIS A 49 6.79 -5.28 -7.12
CA HIS A 49 7.89 -5.93 -7.85
C HIS A 49 7.60 -5.93 -9.35
N GLU A 50 8.64 -5.81 -10.17
CA GLU A 50 8.54 -5.72 -11.64
C GLU A 50 7.94 -7.00 -12.24
N ASP A 51 8.54 -8.16 -11.98
CA ASP A 51 8.12 -9.42 -12.61
C ASP A 51 7.02 -10.19 -11.85
N VAL A 52 6.89 -9.92 -10.56
CA VAL A 52 6.07 -10.73 -9.65
C VAL A 52 4.99 -9.86 -9.03
N ALA A 53 3.78 -10.38 -8.88
CA ALA A 53 2.71 -9.72 -8.11
C ALA A 53 3.01 -9.80 -6.60
N ALA A 54 4.09 -9.15 -6.17
CA ALA A 54 4.54 -9.00 -4.81
C ALA A 54 4.73 -7.51 -4.49
N TYR A 55 4.52 -7.16 -3.23
CA TYR A 55 4.56 -5.79 -2.75
C TYR A 55 5.48 -5.70 -1.53
N ARG A 56 6.03 -4.51 -1.34
CA ARG A 56 6.91 -4.17 -0.22
C ARG A 56 6.63 -2.76 0.24
N ILE A 57 6.72 -2.51 1.55
CA ILE A 57 6.62 -1.15 2.10
C ILE A 57 7.83 -0.28 1.71
N VAL A 58 7.58 0.99 1.44
CA VAL A 58 8.63 2.01 1.22
C VAL A 58 8.63 3.03 2.36
N GLU A 59 9.64 3.92 2.41
CA GLU A 59 9.75 4.88 3.51
C GLU A 59 8.53 5.81 3.63
N LYS A 60 7.96 6.26 2.49
CA LYS A 60 6.70 7.05 2.48
C LYS A 60 5.56 6.30 3.19
N GLY A 61 5.44 4.99 2.98
CA GLY A 61 4.47 4.14 3.68
C GLY A 61 4.71 4.04 5.18
N ARG A 62 5.99 4.00 5.61
CA ARG A 62 6.33 3.99 7.04
C ARG A 62 6.02 5.33 7.69
N ALA A 63 6.38 6.44 7.04
CA ALA A 63 6.05 7.80 7.48
C ALA A 63 4.52 8.00 7.57
N TYR A 64 3.77 7.47 6.60
CA TYR A 64 2.31 7.45 6.61
C TYR A 64 1.76 6.80 7.90
N LEU A 65 2.27 5.61 8.28
CA LEU A 65 1.84 4.92 9.50
C LEU A 65 2.20 5.66 10.79
N ARG A 66 3.31 6.41 10.80
CA ARG A 66 3.74 7.22 11.95
C ARG A 66 2.97 8.55 12.07
N ASN A 67 2.10 8.88 11.11
CA ASN A 67 1.48 10.21 10.95
C ASN A 67 2.53 11.32 10.77
N GLU A 68 3.65 11.01 10.12
CA GLU A 68 4.77 11.94 9.89
C GLU A 68 4.73 12.59 8.49
N LEU A 69 3.65 12.40 7.73
CA LEU A 69 3.48 13.03 6.43
C LEU A 69 3.00 14.47 6.58
N SER A 70 3.62 15.38 5.82
CA SER A 70 3.23 16.78 5.79
C SER A 70 2.04 17.01 4.85
N VAL A 71 1.47 18.23 4.88
CA VAL A 71 0.35 18.59 3.99
C VAL A 71 0.77 18.51 2.52
N GLU A 72 2.03 18.82 2.23
CA GLU A 72 2.61 18.76 0.89
C GLU A 72 2.66 17.32 0.35
N ASP A 73 2.90 16.32 1.21
CA ASP A 73 2.94 14.90 0.82
C ASP A 73 1.57 14.31 0.45
N LEU A 74 0.49 14.95 0.91
CA LEU A 74 -0.90 14.48 0.74
C LEU A 74 -1.57 15.02 -0.54
N GLN A 75 -0.97 15.99 -1.24
CA GLN A 75 -1.59 16.65 -2.39
C GLN A 75 -1.43 15.91 -3.73
N GLU A 76 -0.73 14.78 -3.78
CA GLU A 76 -0.40 14.11 -5.05
C GLU A 76 -1.52 13.24 -5.66
N THR A 77 -2.65 12.99 -4.99
CA THR A 77 -3.65 12.02 -5.50
C THR A 77 -5.10 12.50 -5.52
N SER A 78 -5.34 13.81 -5.57
CA SER A 78 -6.68 14.32 -5.89
C SER A 78 -6.82 14.44 -7.40
N GLY A 79 -7.13 13.32 -8.06
CA GLY A 79 -7.62 13.32 -9.43
C GLY A 79 -8.93 14.13 -9.49
N GLU A 80 -8.83 15.38 -9.95
CA GLU A 80 -9.97 16.19 -10.37
C GLU A 80 -10.64 15.52 -11.57
N ASN A 81 -11.60 14.64 -11.31
CA ASN A 81 -12.53 14.18 -12.34
C ASN A 81 -13.57 15.28 -12.58
N ASN A 82 -13.19 16.32 -13.33
CA ASN A 82 -14.13 17.27 -13.91
C ASN A 82 -14.57 16.75 -15.28
N CYS A 83 -15.69 16.03 -15.33
CA CYS A 83 -16.36 15.73 -16.59
C CYS A 83 -17.42 16.81 -16.84
N LYS A 84 -17.09 17.71 -17.77
CA LYS A 84 -18.01 18.68 -18.37
C LYS A 84 -18.74 18.04 -19.54
#